data_AF-A0A1I5JVF2-F1
#
_entry.id   AF-A0A1I5JVF2-F1
#
_cell.length_a   1.000
_cell.length_b   1.000
_cell.length_c   1.000
_cell.angle_alpha   90.00
_cell.angle_beta   90.00
_cell.angle_gamma   90.00
#
_symmetry.space_group_name_H-M   'P 1'
#
loop_
_entity.id
_entity.type
_entity.pdbx_description
1 polymer ?
#
loop_
_entity_poly.entity_id
_entity_poly.type
_entity_poly.pdbx_seq_one_letter_code
_entity_poly.pdbx_strand_id
1 'polypeptide(L)'
;MGLALAGLGTIGSVAAADCPRKDALGTSRVLSVDARTTPRVGLKSFPQTLPLADHEVVLTFDDGPHPPTTSKVLAALAQECVRATFFMIGQHAAEHPDMVKRIAREGHTIGHHTFSHPFMARIPADKASSEIDRGIAADEMALHGVSTTTPSTPFFRFPYFEATPAELDLLQSRGIVVFGADLWASDWNEMTPEQELKLITERVAAAGKGIVLFHDSKARTAAMMPAFLRYLRENGFHVVHVVPAGTSRNNADAH
;
A
#
# COMPACT_ATOMS: atom_id res chain seq x y z
N MET A 1 34.03 34.91 -15.79
CA MET A 1 34.11 33.42 -15.81
C MET A 1 33.08 32.89 -14.83
N GLY A 2 32.19 31.99 -15.27
CA GLY A 2 31.30 31.22 -14.39
C GLY A 2 29.79 31.39 -14.66
N LEU A 3 29.29 30.82 -15.77
CA LEU A 3 27.86 30.50 -15.90
C LEU A 3 27.59 29.21 -15.10
N ALA A 4 26.62 29.25 -14.18
CA ALA A 4 26.10 28.06 -13.52
C ALA A 4 25.02 27.41 -14.41
N LEU A 5 25.29 26.19 -14.90
CA LEU A 5 24.28 25.36 -15.54
C LEU A 5 23.45 24.66 -14.46
N ALA A 6 22.16 24.96 -14.42
CA ALA A 6 21.18 24.18 -13.69
C ALA A 6 20.88 22.89 -14.48
N GLY A 7 21.31 21.74 -13.96
CA GLY A 7 20.98 20.44 -14.52
C GLY A 7 19.52 20.09 -14.25
N LEU A 8 18.71 20.02 -15.31
CA LEU A 8 17.39 19.38 -15.27
C LEU A 8 17.59 17.87 -15.15
N GLY A 9 17.36 17.32 -13.95
CA GLY A 9 17.33 15.88 -13.73
C GLY A 9 16.13 15.26 -14.45
N THR A 10 16.38 14.42 -15.43
CA THR A 10 15.35 13.60 -16.08
C THR A 10 14.87 12.53 -15.10
N ILE A 11 13.60 12.57 -14.73
CA ILE A 11 12.94 11.51 -13.96
C ILE A 11 12.78 10.31 -14.90
N GLY A 12 13.61 9.28 -14.73
CA GLY A 12 13.51 8.05 -15.50
C GLY A 12 12.31 7.23 -15.03
N SER A 13 11.29 7.09 -15.89
CA SER A 13 10.21 6.13 -15.70
C SER A 13 10.73 4.72 -16.05
N VAL A 14 10.92 3.86 -15.05
CA VAL A 14 11.25 2.44 -15.28
C VAL A 14 9.97 1.69 -15.63
N ALA A 15 9.92 1.09 -16.82
CA ALA A 15 8.78 0.31 -17.29
C ALA A 15 8.51 -0.90 -16.39
N ALA A 16 7.23 -1.18 -16.15
CA ALA A 16 6.78 -2.42 -15.51
C ALA A 16 7.19 -3.64 -16.37
N ALA A 17 7.47 -4.78 -15.73
CA ALA A 17 7.69 -6.04 -16.47
C ALA A 17 6.54 -6.30 -17.46
N ASP A 18 6.88 -6.78 -18.66
CA ASP A 18 5.92 -6.97 -19.75
C ASP A 18 4.79 -7.93 -19.32
N CYS A 19 3.56 -7.42 -19.35
CA CYS A 19 2.40 -8.23 -19.04
C CYS A 19 2.10 -9.19 -20.21
N PRO A 20 1.88 -10.50 -19.97
CA PRO A 20 1.59 -11.44 -21.05
C PRO A 20 0.33 -11.09 -21.86
N ARG A 21 -0.65 -10.41 -21.23
CA ARG A 21 -1.85 -9.92 -21.92
C ARG A 21 -1.63 -8.47 -22.36
N LYS A 22 -1.81 -8.21 -23.66
CA LYS A 22 -1.68 -6.87 -24.24
C LYS A 22 -2.73 -5.88 -23.74
N ASP A 23 -3.87 -6.37 -23.27
CA ASP A 23 -4.99 -5.61 -22.73
C ASP A 23 -5.04 -5.66 -21.19
N ALA A 24 -3.96 -6.06 -20.51
CA ALA A 24 -3.92 -5.97 -19.06
C ALA A 24 -3.94 -4.51 -18.58
N LEU A 25 -4.51 -4.27 -17.41
CA LEU A 25 -4.51 -2.93 -16.78
C LEU A 25 -3.08 -2.41 -16.56
N GLY A 26 -2.19 -3.27 -16.06
CA GLY A 26 -0.81 -2.96 -15.74
C GLY A 26 -0.65 -1.97 -14.59
N THR A 27 0.59 -1.83 -14.14
CA THR A 27 1.01 -0.71 -13.30
C THR A 27 1.47 0.42 -14.21
N SER A 28 0.76 1.55 -14.24
CA SER A 28 1.02 2.64 -15.19
C SER A 28 2.33 3.36 -14.91
N ARG A 29 2.63 3.58 -13.63
CA ARG A 29 3.89 4.15 -13.16
C ARG A 29 4.17 3.78 -11.71
N VAL A 30 5.42 3.97 -11.33
CA VAL A 30 5.87 3.87 -9.94
C VAL A 30 6.00 5.28 -9.36
N LEU A 31 5.47 5.50 -8.16
CA LEU A 31 5.61 6.74 -7.41
C LEU A 31 6.49 6.49 -6.17
N SER A 32 7.64 7.16 -6.11
CA SER A 32 8.48 7.15 -4.91
C SER A 32 7.93 8.13 -3.87
N VAL A 33 7.81 7.69 -2.62
CA VAL A 33 7.30 8.52 -1.51
C VAL A 33 8.32 8.58 -0.39
N ASP A 34 8.57 9.79 0.11
CA ASP A 34 9.56 10.11 1.14
C ASP A 34 8.88 10.84 2.30
N ALA A 35 9.16 10.42 3.54
CA ALA A 35 8.62 11.09 4.72
C ALA A 35 9.09 12.54 4.88
N ARG A 36 10.23 12.92 4.28
CA ARG A 36 10.75 14.30 4.32
C ARG A 36 9.87 15.28 3.55
N THR A 37 9.26 14.83 2.44
CA THR A 37 8.41 15.68 1.59
C THR A 37 6.94 15.36 1.76
N THR A 38 6.62 14.14 2.17
CA THR A 38 5.26 13.59 2.15
C THR A 38 5.06 12.70 3.38
N PRO A 39 5.17 13.25 4.62
CA PRO A 39 5.14 12.45 5.85
C PRO A 39 3.78 11.81 6.14
N ARG A 40 2.70 12.38 5.61
CA ARG A 40 1.32 11.99 5.91
C ARG A 40 0.45 12.19 4.66
N VAL A 41 -0.27 11.16 4.23
CA VAL A 41 -1.10 11.16 3.01
C VAL A 41 -2.41 10.44 3.19
N GLY A 42 -3.47 10.89 2.52
CA GLY A 42 -4.79 10.25 2.52
C GLY A 42 -5.82 11.13 3.23
N LEU A 43 -6.80 11.59 2.46
CA LEU A 43 -7.74 12.64 2.85
C LEU A 43 -8.69 12.23 3.98
N LYS A 44 -8.83 10.93 4.26
CA LYS A 44 -9.57 10.44 5.43
C LYS A 44 -8.96 10.87 6.76
N SER A 45 -7.65 11.13 6.78
CA SER A 45 -6.86 11.40 8.00
C SER A 45 -6.10 12.72 7.94
N PHE A 46 -5.76 13.20 6.75
CA PHE A 46 -4.80 14.30 6.55
C PHE A 46 -5.28 15.31 5.52
N PRO A 47 -4.80 16.57 5.54
CA PRO A 47 -5.23 17.60 4.59
C PRO A 47 -4.69 17.42 3.16
N GLN A 48 -3.82 16.43 2.93
CA GLN A 48 -3.16 16.18 1.66
C GLN A 48 -3.12 14.69 1.34
N THR A 49 -3.00 14.35 0.06
CA THR A 49 -2.81 12.99 -0.45
C THR A 49 -1.63 12.93 -1.43
N LEU A 50 -1.41 11.77 -2.03
CA LEU A 50 -0.37 11.57 -3.04
C LEU A 50 -0.62 12.44 -4.28
N PRO A 51 0.43 12.89 -4.98
CA PRO A 51 0.32 13.64 -6.23
C PRO A 51 -0.12 12.73 -7.39
N LEU A 52 -1.40 12.34 -7.37
CA LEU A 52 -2.04 11.53 -8.39
C LEU A 52 -2.66 12.44 -9.46
N ALA A 53 -2.47 12.07 -10.73
CA ALA A 53 -3.17 12.65 -11.85
C ALA A 53 -4.65 12.21 -11.84
N ASP A 54 -5.44 12.82 -12.71
CA ASP A 54 -6.82 12.35 -12.94
C ASP A 54 -6.81 10.90 -13.43
N HIS A 55 -7.81 10.12 -13.01
CA HIS A 55 -7.91 8.67 -13.24
C HIS A 55 -6.78 7.81 -12.67
N GLU A 56 -5.94 8.32 -11.77
CA GLU A 56 -4.93 7.51 -11.08
C GLU A 56 -5.40 7.00 -9.71
N VAL A 57 -5.24 5.71 -9.48
CA VAL A 57 -5.56 5.07 -8.20
C VAL A 57 -4.36 4.31 -7.64
N VAL A 58 -4.22 4.32 -6.32
CA VAL A 58 -3.28 3.45 -5.59
C VAL A 58 -4.09 2.40 -4.84
N LEU A 59 -3.83 1.13 -5.12
CA LEU A 59 -4.52 0.03 -4.44
C LEU A 59 -3.78 -0.33 -3.15
N THR A 60 -4.50 -0.32 -2.03
CA THR A 60 -3.96 -0.69 -0.71
C THR A 60 -4.83 -1.73 -0.02
N PHE A 61 -4.19 -2.66 0.68
CA PHE A 61 -4.83 -3.75 1.41
C PHE A 61 -4.36 -3.77 2.86
N ASP A 62 -5.31 -3.78 3.79
CA ASP A 62 -5.04 -3.85 5.23
C ASP A 62 -5.41 -5.24 5.81
N ASP A 63 -4.96 -5.48 7.03
CA ASP A 63 -5.23 -6.63 7.90
C ASP A 63 -4.54 -7.96 7.52
N GLY A 64 -3.99 -8.08 6.32
CA GLY A 64 -3.33 -9.30 5.88
C GLY A 64 -1.99 -9.61 6.58
N PRO A 65 -1.34 -10.72 6.19
CA PRO A 65 -1.82 -11.69 5.19
C PRO A 65 -2.79 -12.74 5.77
N HIS A 66 -3.80 -13.13 4.99
CA HIS A 66 -4.71 -14.24 5.28
C HIS A 66 -4.68 -15.23 4.10
N PRO A 67 -3.90 -16.33 4.15
CA PRO A 67 -3.47 -17.06 2.96
C PRO A 67 -4.58 -17.48 1.97
N PRO A 68 -5.77 -17.96 2.40
CA PRO A 68 -6.84 -18.31 1.47
C PRO A 68 -7.39 -17.14 0.63
N THR A 69 -7.52 -15.94 1.21
CA THR A 69 -8.08 -14.77 0.53
C THR A 69 -6.99 -13.91 -0.09
N THR A 70 -5.87 -13.69 0.60
CA THR A 70 -4.68 -13.01 0.05
C THR A 70 -4.19 -13.69 -1.24
N SER A 71 -4.17 -15.03 -1.30
CA SER A 71 -3.78 -15.73 -2.53
C SER A 71 -4.69 -15.42 -3.73
N LYS A 72 -5.98 -15.20 -3.50
CA LYS A 72 -6.95 -14.85 -4.55
C LYS A 72 -6.79 -13.40 -4.99
N VAL A 73 -6.54 -12.49 -4.04
CA VAL A 73 -6.22 -11.09 -4.34
C VAL A 73 -4.94 -11.01 -5.19
N LEU A 74 -3.87 -11.68 -4.78
CA LEU A 74 -2.61 -11.77 -5.54
C LEU A 74 -2.82 -12.34 -6.94
N ALA A 75 -3.61 -13.41 -7.07
CA ALA A 75 -3.93 -13.97 -8.39
C ALA A 75 -4.67 -12.97 -9.30
N ALA A 76 -5.62 -12.21 -8.76
CA ALA A 76 -6.33 -11.18 -9.51
C ALA A 76 -5.40 -10.04 -9.95
N LEU A 77 -4.53 -9.56 -9.05
CA LEU A 77 -3.54 -8.53 -9.35
C LEU A 77 -2.54 -9.00 -10.41
N ALA A 78 -2.07 -10.25 -10.32
CA ALA A 78 -1.13 -10.85 -11.26
C ALA A 78 -1.73 -11.01 -12.67
N GLN A 79 -3.02 -11.38 -12.79
CA GLN A 79 -3.73 -11.47 -14.07
C GLN A 79 -3.78 -10.14 -14.84
N GLU A 80 -3.69 -9.03 -14.12
CA GLU A 80 -3.70 -7.68 -14.66
C GLU A 80 -2.33 -6.99 -14.56
N CYS A 81 -1.29 -7.69 -14.09
CA CYS A 81 0.07 -7.16 -13.88
C CYS A 81 0.10 -5.86 -13.04
N VAL A 82 -0.79 -5.79 -12.06
CA VAL A 82 -0.95 -4.67 -11.15
C VAL A 82 -0.15 -4.92 -9.88
N ARG A 83 0.54 -3.88 -9.39
CA ARG A 83 1.20 -3.90 -8.07
C ARG A 83 0.46 -3.00 -7.09
N ALA A 84 0.31 -3.50 -5.85
CA ALA A 84 -0.39 -2.82 -4.77
C ALA A 84 0.51 -2.66 -3.53
N THR A 85 -0.02 -2.01 -2.49
CA THR A 85 0.61 -1.92 -1.16
C THR A 85 -0.19 -2.72 -0.14
N PHE A 86 0.46 -3.54 0.68
CA PHE A 86 -0.17 -4.35 1.72
C PHE A 86 0.32 -3.88 3.10
N PHE A 87 -0.56 -3.31 3.92
CA PHE A 87 -0.28 -2.96 5.31
C PHE A 87 -0.60 -4.14 6.21
N MET A 88 0.44 -4.81 6.70
CA MET A 88 0.30 -6.08 7.40
C MET A 88 0.16 -5.92 8.92
N ILE A 89 -0.67 -6.77 9.52
CA ILE A 89 -0.69 -6.95 10.96
C ILE A 89 0.46 -7.89 11.32
N GLY A 90 1.34 -7.46 12.22
CA GLY A 90 2.55 -8.20 12.58
C GLY A 90 2.27 -9.62 13.09
N GLN A 91 1.16 -9.85 13.82
CA GLN A 91 0.74 -11.20 14.21
C GLN A 91 0.53 -12.12 12.99
N HIS A 92 -0.21 -11.66 11.99
CA HIS A 92 -0.47 -12.45 10.78
C HIS A 92 0.80 -12.65 9.94
N ALA A 93 1.68 -11.64 9.88
CA ALA A 93 2.97 -11.76 9.20
C ALA A 93 3.85 -12.84 9.85
N ALA A 94 3.91 -12.87 11.19
CA ALA A 94 4.64 -13.88 11.95
C ALA A 94 4.06 -15.30 11.77
N GLU A 95 2.74 -15.43 11.67
CA GLU A 95 2.06 -16.70 11.42
C GLU A 95 2.22 -17.21 9.98
N HIS A 96 2.41 -16.31 9.01
CA HIS A 96 2.42 -16.62 7.58
C HIS A 96 3.61 -16.01 6.82
N PRO A 97 4.86 -16.26 7.23
CA PRO A 97 6.04 -15.63 6.62
C PRO A 97 6.21 -15.97 5.13
N ASP A 98 5.77 -17.17 4.70
CA ASP A 98 5.81 -17.55 3.29
C ASP A 98 4.87 -16.70 2.42
N MET A 99 3.73 -16.25 2.99
CA MET A 99 2.82 -15.36 2.29
C MET A 99 3.40 -13.94 2.18
N VAL A 100 4.05 -13.45 3.25
CA VAL A 100 4.78 -12.17 3.24
C VAL A 100 5.85 -12.16 2.14
N LYS A 101 6.69 -13.19 2.08
CA LYS A 101 7.72 -13.34 1.04
C LYS A 101 7.13 -13.46 -0.36
N ARG A 102 5.97 -14.12 -0.51
CA ARG A 102 5.26 -14.20 -1.78
C ARG A 102 4.78 -12.83 -2.26
N ILE A 103 4.15 -12.04 -1.39
CA ILE A 103 3.68 -10.68 -1.69
C ILE A 103 4.84 -9.83 -2.20
N ALA A 104 5.98 -9.85 -1.50
CA ALA A 104 7.19 -9.13 -1.91
C ALA A 104 7.76 -9.63 -3.25
N ARG A 105 7.86 -10.96 -3.44
CA ARG A 105 8.38 -11.58 -4.67
C ARG A 105 7.52 -11.24 -5.89
N GLU A 106 6.21 -11.09 -5.72
CA GLU A 106 5.29 -10.64 -6.78
C GLU A 106 5.38 -9.11 -7.04
N GLY A 107 6.28 -8.42 -6.32
CA GLY A 107 6.68 -7.04 -6.60
C GLY A 107 5.80 -5.99 -5.94
N HIS A 108 4.95 -6.39 -4.98
CA HIS A 108 4.13 -5.49 -4.18
C HIS A 108 4.95 -4.81 -3.08
N THR A 109 4.41 -3.71 -2.57
CA THR A 109 5.00 -3.00 -1.43
C THR A 109 4.40 -3.53 -0.14
N ILE A 110 5.24 -3.75 0.87
CA ILE A 110 4.80 -4.18 2.20
C ILE A 110 4.95 -2.98 3.14
N GLY A 111 3.85 -2.54 3.73
CA GLY A 111 3.83 -1.57 4.81
C GLY A 111 3.37 -2.22 6.11
N HIS A 112 3.34 -1.43 7.18
CA HIS A 112 3.13 -1.92 8.54
C HIS A 112 1.79 -1.44 9.12
N HIS A 113 1.12 -2.30 9.90
CA HIS A 113 -0.22 -2.05 10.44
C HIS A 113 -0.38 -2.43 11.92
N THR A 114 0.63 -2.10 12.75
CA THR A 114 0.76 -2.52 14.17
C THR A 114 0.94 -4.03 14.35
N PHE A 115 1.13 -4.47 15.60
CA PHE A 115 1.29 -5.89 15.90
C PHE A 115 -0.06 -6.61 16.00
N SER A 116 -1.03 -6.07 16.75
CA SER A 116 -2.32 -6.73 17.02
C SER A 116 -3.56 -5.89 16.71
N HIS A 117 -3.41 -4.82 15.92
CA HIS A 117 -4.50 -3.98 15.43
C HIS A 117 -5.40 -3.33 16.53
N PRO A 118 -4.84 -2.69 17.58
CA PRO A 118 -5.66 -2.01 18.58
C PRO A 118 -6.09 -0.61 18.14
N PHE A 119 -7.05 -0.02 18.86
CA PHE A 119 -7.34 1.42 18.77
C PHE A 119 -6.21 2.23 19.41
N MET A 120 -5.21 2.61 18.60
CA MET A 120 -3.93 3.18 19.05
C MET A 120 -4.10 4.44 19.91
N ALA A 121 -5.01 5.33 19.54
CA ALA A 121 -5.30 6.55 20.29
C ALA A 121 -5.98 6.31 21.67
N ARG A 122 -6.32 5.06 22.01
CA ARG A 122 -7.06 4.69 23.22
C ARG A 122 -6.25 3.82 24.19
N ILE A 123 -4.99 3.55 23.87
CA ILE A 123 -4.09 2.78 24.73
C ILE A 123 -2.96 3.68 25.27
N PRO A 124 -2.31 3.28 26.38
CA PRO A 124 -1.17 4.02 26.91
C PRO A 124 -0.02 4.16 25.89
N ALA A 125 0.71 5.27 25.94
CA ALA A 125 1.72 5.61 24.94
C ALA A 125 2.88 4.59 24.84
N ASP A 126 3.25 3.94 25.94
CA ASP A 126 4.23 2.85 25.96
C ASP A 126 3.70 1.60 25.23
N LYS A 127 2.40 1.31 25.36
CA LYS A 127 1.73 0.23 24.63
C LYS A 127 1.61 0.54 23.14
N ALA A 128 1.23 1.77 22.80
CA ALA A 128 1.21 2.22 21.40
C ALA A 128 2.61 2.11 20.75
N SER A 129 3.66 2.59 21.42
CA SER A 129 5.04 2.46 20.93
C SER A 129 5.43 0.99 20.75
N SER A 130 5.07 0.13 21.70
CA SER A 130 5.31 -1.31 21.61
C SER A 130 4.54 -1.97 20.46
N GLU A 131 3.32 -1.54 20.14
CA GLU A 131 2.53 -2.07 19.04
C GLU A 131 3.14 -1.73 17.67
N ILE A 132 3.64 -0.51 17.52
CA ILE A 132 4.37 -0.07 16.33
C ILE A 132 5.64 -0.91 16.17
N ASP A 133 6.47 -0.98 17.22
CA ASP A 133 7.78 -1.63 17.13
C ASP A 133 7.67 -3.14 16.94
N ARG A 134 6.74 -3.80 17.63
CA ARG A 134 6.50 -5.24 17.46
C ARG A 134 5.91 -5.56 16.09
N GLY A 135 5.04 -4.70 15.55
CA GLY A 135 4.48 -4.85 14.21
C GLY A 135 5.58 -4.83 13.16
N ILE A 136 6.37 -3.77 13.15
CA ILE A 136 7.51 -3.61 12.23
C ILE A 136 8.48 -4.79 12.37
N ALA A 137 8.85 -5.15 13.59
CA ALA A 137 9.79 -6.25 13.84
C ALA A 137 9.29 -7.61 13.35
N ALA A 138 7.99 -7.89 13.49
CA ALA A 138 7.39 -9.13 12.99
C ALA A 138 7.35 -9.16 11.46
N ASP A 139 6.98 -8.05 10.82
CA ASP A 139 6.94 -7.94 9.36
C ASP A 139 8.36 -8.09 8.75
N GLU A 140 9.36 -7.42 9.33
CA GLU A 140 10.75 -7.50 8.87
C GLU A 140 11.37 -8.88 9.12
N MET A 141 11.02 -9.54 10.24
CA MET A 141 11.38 -10.93 10.47
C MET A 141 10.77 -11.85 9.42
N ALA A 142 9.48 -11.69 9.12
CA ALA A 142 8.78 -12.50 8.13
C ALA A 142 9.36 -12.29 6.71
N LEU A 143 9.69 -11.05 6.36
CA LEU A 143 10.15 -10.67 5.03
C LEU A 143 11.63 -11.01 4.81
N HIS A 144 12.51 -10.60 5.72
CA HIS A 144 13.97 -10.65 5.55
C HIS A 144 14.68 -11.63 6.49
N GLY A 145 13.97 -12.22 7.45
CA GLY A 145 14.58 -13.05 8.50
C GLY A 145 15.32 -12.23 9.57
N VAL A 146 15.12 -10.91 9.61
CA VAL A 146 15.78 -9.99 10.55
C VAL A 146 14.72 -9.22 11.33
N SER A 147 14.71 -9.41 12.65
CA SER A 147 13.86 -8.60 13.54
C SER A 147 14.52 -7.24 13.78
N THR A 148 13.83 -6.17 13.39
CA THR A 148 14.29 -4.78 13.55
C THR A 148 13.09 -3.85 13.67
N THR A 149 13.24 -2.75 14.40
CA THR A 149 12.23 -1.68 14.45
C THR A 149 12.46 -0.61 13.37
N THR A 150 13.54 -0.73 12.58
CA THR A 150 13.76 0.12 11.40
C THR A 150 13.24 -0.60 10.16
N PRO A 151 12.12 -0.13 9.56
CA PRO A 151 11.50 -0.83 8.46
C PRO A 151 12.29 -0.68 7.15
N SER A 152 12.39 -1.77 6.38
CA SER A 152 12.92 -1.74 5.01
C SER A 152 12.02 -0.94 4.07
N THR A 153 10.72 -0.93 4.33
CA THR A 153 9.73 -0.05 3.69
C THR A 153 9.09 0.87 4.73
N PRO A 154 9.49 2.14 4.81
CA PRO A 154 9.02 3.07 5.85
C PRO A 154 7.60 3.59 5.62
N PHE A 155 6.62 2.70 5.41
CA PHE A 155 5.20 3.01 5.26
C PHE A 155 4.39 2.37 6.39
N PHE A 156 3.50 3.15 6.98
CA PHE A 156 2.67 2.71 8.09
C PHE A 156 1.24 3.22 7.92
N ARG A 157 0.25 2.41 8.28
CA ARG A 157 -1.15 2.85 8.41
C ARG A 157 -1.61 2.53 9.82
N PHE A 158 -2.29 3.47 10.47
CA PHE A 158 -2.86 3.21 11.80
C PHE A 158 -4.18 2.44 11.67
N PRO A 159 -4.40 1.40 12.49
CA PRO A 159 -5.70 0.75 12.63
C PRO A 159 -6.81 1.78 12.83
N TYR A 160 -7.93 1.59 12.12
CA TYR A 160 -9.10 2.48 12.19
C TYR A 160 -8.83 3.94 11.80
N PHE A 161 -7.65 4.25 11.24
CA PHE A 161 -7.13 5.60 11.05
C PHE A 161 -6.99 6.42 12.35
N GLU A 162 -6.97 5.78 13.52
CA GLU A 162 -6.86 6.45 14.82
C GLU A 162 -5.41 6.59 15.24
N ALA A 163 -4.96 7.83 15.47
CA ALA A 163 -3.64 8.14 16.00
C ALA A 163 -3.69 9.42 16.85
N THR A 164 -2.75 9.55 17.78
CA THR A 164 -2.46 10.80 18.50
C THR A 164 -1.42 11.63 17.75
N PRO A 165 -1.34 12.96 17.98
CA PRO A 165 -0.26 13.78 17.42
C PRO A 165 1.15 13.26 17.75
N ALA A 166 1.35 12.75 18.97
CA ALA A 166 2.63 12.21 19.41
C ALA A 166 3.04 10.94 18.64
N GLU A 167 2.09 10.06 18.30
CA GLU A 167 2.34 8.87 17.48
C GLU A 167 2.69 9.23 16.04
N LEU A 168 2.00 10.23 15.47
CA LEU A 168 2.31 10.75 14.14
C LEU A 168 3.70 11.39 14.08
N ASP A 169 4.06 12.17 15.11
CA ASP A 169 5.37 12.80 15.21
C ASP A 169 6.49 11.77 15.45
N LEU A 170 6.22 10.71 16.22
CA LEU A 170 7.12 9.58 16.40
C LEU A 170 7.45 8.92 15.06
N LEU A 171 6.44 8.52 14.28
CA LEU A 171 6.67 7.88 12.98
C LEU A 171 7.39 8.82 12.00
N GLN A 172 7.01 10.10 11.95
CA GLN A 172 7.69 11.08 11.12
C GLN A 172 9.15 11.27 11.52
N SER A 173 9.48 11.29 12.82
CA SER A 173 10.86 11.40 13.32
C SER A 173 11.73 10.20 12.93
N ARG A 174 11.10 9.04 12.70
CA ARG A 174 11.72 7.81 12.20
C ARG A 174 11.78 7.74 10.68
N GLY A 175 11.33 8.78 9.98
CA GLY A 175 11.26 8.81 8.52
C GLY A 175 10.19 7.88 7.94
N ILE A 176 9.15 7.54 8.71
CA ILE A 176 8.05 6.67 8.31
C ILE A 176 6.87 7.52 7.84
N VAL A 177 6.40 7.24 6.62
CA VAL A 177 5.22 7.87 6.02
C VAL A 177 3.97 7.23 6.59
N VAL A 178 3.03 8.06 7.05
CA VAL A 178 1.72 7.61 7.54
C VAL A 178 0.68 7.71 6.44
N PHE A 179 0.06 6.58 6.10
CA PHE A 179 -1.00 6.46 5.11
C PHE A 179 -2.37 6.42 5.79
N GLY A 180 -3.25 7.33 5.38
CA GLY A 180 -4.70 7.17 5.42
C GLY A 180 -5.20 6.55 4.11
N ALA A 181 -6.42 6.90 3.71
CA ALA A 181 -7.01 6.56 2.42
C ALA A 181 -7.82 7.75 1.89
N ASP A 182 -8.11 7.76 0.59
CA ASP A 182 -9.02 8.73 -0.03
C ASP A 182 -10.40 8.10 -0.28
N LEU A 183 -10.41 6.81 -0.60
CA LEU A 183 -11.59 6.00 -0.89
C LEU A 183 -11.48 4.67 -0.14
N TRP A 184 -12.60 4.03 0.17
CA TRP A 184 -12.62 2.75 0.87
C TRP A 184 -13.73 1.85 0.32
N ALA A 185 -13.54 0.53 0.34
CA ALA A 185 -14.54 -0.43 -0.12
C ALA A 185 -15.68 -0.65 0.89
N SER A 186 -15.48 -0.26 2.16
CA SER A 186 -16.41 -0.57 3.27
C SER A 186 -16.65 -2.08 3.45
N ASP A 187 -15.69 -2.90 3.03
CA ASP A 187 -15.68 -4.36 3.02
C ASP A 187 -15.67 -5.03 4.41
N TRP A 188 -15.58 -4.23 5.48
CA TRP A 188 -15.89 -4.66 6.84
C TRP A 188 -17.39 -4.76 7.13
N ASN A 189 -18.25 -4.14 6.32
CA ASN A 189 -19.71 -4.23 6.46
C ASN A 189 -20.26 -5.49 5.76
N GLU A 190 -21.42 -5.96 6.22
CA GLU A 190 -22.13 -7.05 5.57
C GLU A 190 -22.74 -6.59 4.23
N MET A 191 -22.32 -7.23 3.14
CA MET A 191 -22.67 -6.96 1.74
C MET A 191 -22.14 -8.06 0.80
N THR A 192 -22.76 -8.25 -0.36
CA THR A 192 -22.25 -9.16 -1.40
C THR A 192 -21.06 -8.55 -2.16
N PRO A 193 -20.25 -9.35 -2.87
CA PRO A 193 -19.19 -8.84 -3.75
C PRO A 193 -19.69 -7.83 -4.80
N GLU A 194 -20.92 -8.00 -5.31
CA GLU A 194 -21.53 -7.10 -6.29
C GLU A 194 -21.92 -5.76 -5.67
N GLN A 195 -22.39 -5.77 -4.42
CA GLN A 195 -22.68 -4.55 -3.66
C GLN A 195 -21.38 -3.78 -3.35
N GLU A 196 -20.32 -4.48 -2.94
CA GLU A 196 -19.00 -3.89 -2.74
C GLU A 196 -18.46 -3.28 -4.04
N LEU A 197 -18.55 -4.02 -5.16
CA LEU A 197 -18.15 -3.54 -6.48
C LEU A 197 -18.89 -2.26 -6.87
N LYS A 198 -20.22 -2.26 -6.73
CA LYS A 198 -21.03 -1.08 -7.04
C LYS A 198 -20.59 0.11 -6.19
N LEU A 199 -20.44 -0.10 -4.88
CA LEU A 199 -20.07 0.96 -3.95
C LEU A 199 -18.70 1.56 -4.28
N ILE A 200 -17.69 0.71 -4.52
CA ILE A 200 -16.34 1.21 -4.77
C ILE A 200 -16.20 1.86 -6.14
N THR A 201 -16.87 1.34 -7.17
CA THR A 201 -16.84 1.94 -8.52
C THR A 201 -17.54 3.30 -8.55
N GLU A 202 -18.67 3.47 -7.86
CA GLU A 202 -19.33 4.77 -7.70
C GLU A 202 -18.42 5.79 -7.00
N ARG A 203 -17.70 5.37 -5.94
CA ARG A 203 -16.74 6.23 -5.22
C ARG A 203 -15.55 6.63 -6.09
N VAL A 204 -14.97 5.67 -6.80
CA VAL A 204 -13.83 5.90 -7.71
C VAL A 204 -14.22 6.81 -8.87
N ALA A 205 -15.38 6.59 -9.50
CA ALA A 205 -15.89 7.45 -10.56
C ALA A 205 -16.14 8.90 -10.09
N ALA A 206 -16.73 9.07 -8.90
CA ALA A 206 -17.03 10.38 -8.35
C ALA A 206 -15.77 11.15 -7.93
N ALA A 207 -14.76 10.46 -7.39
CA ALA A 207 -13.52 11.09 -6.94
C ALA A 207 -12.50 11.30 -8.05
N GLY A 208 -12.55 10.51 -9.12
CA GLY A 208 -11.61 10.54 -10.25
C GLY A 208 -10.21 9.99 -9.93
N LYS A 209 -9.77 9.98 -8.68
CA LYS A 209 -8.46 9.48 -8.26
C LYS A 209 -8.39 9.20 -6.76
N GLY A 210 -7.34 8.52 -6.32
CA GLY A 210 -7.03 8.43 -4.88
C GLY A 210 -6.40 7.12 -4.41
N ILE A 211 -6.05 7.10 -3.14
CA ILE A 211 -5.66 5.90 -2.40
C ILE A 211 -6.90 5.11 -2.02
N VAL A 212 -7.04 3.89 -2.53
CA VAL A 212 -8.18 3.03 -2.27
C VAL A 212 -7.84 2.00 -1.20
N LEU A 213 -8.62 1.97 -0.13
CA LEU A 213 -8.55 0.98 0.94
C LEU A 213 -9.45 -0.23 0.66
N PHE A 214 -8.84 -1.40 0.74
CA PHE A 214 -9.45 -2.73 0.82
C PHE A 214 -8.84 -3.50 2.00
N HIS A 215 -9.41 -4.66 2.34
CA HIS A 215 -8.81 -5.61 3.28
C HIS A 215 -8.70 -6.97 2.58
N ASP A 216 -7.47 -7.48 2.41
CA ASP A 216 -7.25 -8.77 1.75
C ASP A 216 -7.65 -9.97 2.63
N SER A 217 -7.96 -9.72 3.90
CA SER A 217 -8.59 -10.68 4.82
C SER A 217 -10.05 -10.99 4.51
N LYS A 218 -10.72 -10.21 3.63
CA LYS A 218 -12.15 -10.35 3.36
C LYS A 218 -12.41 -11.19 2.11
N ALA A 219 -13.18 -12.27 2.27
CA ALA A 219 -13.55 -13.15 1.16
C ALA A 219 -14.35 -12.45 0.05
N ARG A 220 -15.17 -11.45 0.41
CA ARG A 220 -15.93 -10.63 -0.54
C ARG A 220 -15.02 -9.80 -1.44
N THR A 221 -14.03 -9.13 -0.88
CA THR A 221 -13.02 -8.35 -1.61
C THR A 221 -12.21 -9.24 -2.53
N ALA A 222 -11.78 -10.41 -2.04
CA ALA A 222 -11.09 -11.40 -2.85
C ALA A 222 -11.93 -11.89 -4.05
N ALA A 223 -13.25 -12.05 -3.87
CA ALA A 223 -14.17 -12.45 -4.95
C ALA A 223 -14.47 -11.29 -5.92
N MET A 224 -14.56 -10.06 -5.42
CA MET A 224 -14.88 -8.85 -6.18
C MET A 224 -13.71 -8.34 -7.03
N MET A 225 -12.46 -8.50 -6.56
CA MET A 225 -11.25 -7.90 -7.13
C MET A 225 -11.10 -8.07 -8.66
N PRO A 226 -11.34 -9.25 -9.27
CA PRO A 226 -11.24 -9.39 -10.73
C PRO A 226 -12.21 -8.50 -11.52
N ALA A 227 -13.40 -8.22 -10.97
CA ALA A 227 -14.38 -7.34 -11.62
C ALA A 227 -14.01 -5.85 -11.43
N PHE A 228 -13.44 -5.48 -10.29
CA PHE A 228 -12.98 -4.12 -10.07
C PHE A 228 -11.77 -3.75 -10.92
N LEU A 229 -10.77 -4.62 -11.05
CA LEU A 229 -9.62 -4.37 -11.92
C LEU A 229 -10.06 -4.24 -13.40
N ARG A 230 -11.04 -5.05 -13.82
CA ARG A 230 -11.68 -4.90 -15.14
C ARG A 230 -12.37 -3.56 -15.30
N TYR A 231 -13.14 -3.13 -14.30
CA TYR A 231 -13.78 -1.81 -14.30
C TYR A 231 -12.76 -0.69 -14.47
N LEU A 232 -11.65 -0.70 -13.70
CA LEU A 232 -10.61 0.32 -13.82
C LEU A 232 -10.08 0.40 -15.25
N ARG A 233 -9.74 -0.75 -15.85
CA ARG A 233 -9.28 -0.81 -17.25
C ARG A 233 -10.30 -0.25 -18.23
N GLU A 234 -11.55 -0.68 -18.12
CA GLU A 234 -12.62 -0.30 -19.06
C GLU A 234 -13.04 1.16 -18.93
N ASN A 235 -12.75 1.80 -17.80
CA ASN A 235 -13.12 3.19 -17.52
C ASN A 235 -11.89 4.13 -17.50
N GLY A 236 -10.75 3.70 -18.06
CA GLY A 236 -9.58 4.56 -18.25
C GLY A 236 -8.80 4.91 -16.98
N PHE A 237 -9.01 4.16 -15.89
CA PHE A 237 -8.22 4.30 -14.68
C PHE A 237 -6.86 3.63 -14.82
N HIS A 238 -5.88 4.19 -14.11
CA HIS A 238 -4.49 3.77 -14.12
C HIS A 238 -4.02 3.45 -12.70
N VAL A 239 -3.39 2.29 -12.50
CA VAL A 239 -2.87 1.92 -11.19
C VAL A 239 -1.44 2.42 -11.00
N VAL A 240 -1.24 3.26 -9.99
CA VAL A 240 0.06 3.74 -9.55
C VAL A 240 0.57 2.86 -8.41
N HIS A 241 1.78 2.32 -8.56
CA HIS A 241 2.43 1.54 -7.50
C HIS A 241 3.35 2.45 -6.67
N VAL A 242 3.17 2.43 -5.36
CA VAL A 242 3.93 3.30 -4.46
C VAL A 242 5.11 2.54 -3.84
N VAL A 243 6.30 3.13 -3.86
CA VAL A 243 7.53 2.56 -3.29
C VAL A 243 8.25 3.61 -2.44
N PRO A 244 9.06 3.23 -1.44
CA PRO A 244 9.80 4.21 -0.67
C PRO A 244 10.86 4.92 -1.51
N ALA A 245 11.19 6.17 -1.16
CA ALA A 245 12.27 6.89 -1.83
C ALA A 245 13.63 6.18 -1.62
N GLY A 246 14.47 6.18 -2.65
CA GLY A 246 15.77 5.49 -2.63
C GLY A 246 15.73 4.02 -3.07
N THR A 247 14.55 3.41 -3.23
CA THR A 247 14.42 2.12 -3.94
C THR A 247 14.34 2.35 -5.45
N SER A 248 15.39 2.91 -6.06
CA SER A 248 15.62 2.65 -7.48
C SER A 248 16.05 1.18 -7.57
N ARG A 249 15.23 0.31 -8.15
CA ARG A 249 15.63 -1.08 -8.38
C ARG A 249 16.89 -1.06 -9.25
N ASN A 250 18.04 -1.37 -8.67
CA ASN A 250 19.19 -1.85 -9.40
C ASN A 250 18.85 -3.24 -9.94
N ASN A 251 18.10 -3.29 -11.04
CA ASN A 251 18.09 -4.45 -11.94
C ASN A 251 18.83 -4.04 -13.22
N ALA A 252 20.12 -3.76 -13.04
CA ALA A 252 21.12 -3.95 -14.07
C ALA A 252 22.18 -4.83 -13.41
N ASP A 253 22.55 -5.91 -14.07
CA ASP A 253 23.67 -6.80 -13.76
C ASP A 253 23.42 -7.89 -12.70
N ALA A 254 22.67 -8.91 -13.11
CA ALA A 254 23.01 -10.28 -12.74
C ALA A 254 22.91 -11.16 -14.00
N HIS A 255 24.08 -11.45 -14.57
CA HIS A 255 24.30 -12.50 -15.55
C HIS A 255 24.05 -13.89 -14.95
#